data_AF-V5J554-F1
#
_entry.id   AF-V5J554-F1
#
_cell.length_a   1.000
_cell.length_b   1.000
_cell.length_c   1.000
_cell.angle_alpha   90.00
_cell.angle_beta   90.00
_cell.angle_gamma   90.00
#
_symmetry.space_group_name_H-M   'P 1'
#
loop_
_entity.id
_entity.type
_entity.pdbx_description
1 polymer ?
#
loop_
_entity_poly.entity_id
_entity_poly.type
_entity_poly.pdbx_seq_one_letter_code
_entity_poly.pdbx_strand_id
1 'polypeptide(L)'
;MERDTTISAPSNFSKQLALDEGSTKASDALPLPLHVTNTVSFTLLFWVVYFLLTRWREKIRNSTPLHMISFSEMLAIFALLVSLIYLLGFFGIEFVQSIIRPSSDMWADDGEEDDIALQKEDARKVPCGQALDCSLPAPVAAPSPETEKLPTPKVSDEMPDPVTTEEDEEIIKGVVAGTTPSYSLEAKLGNCKRAAAIRREALQRLTGKSLSGLPLEGFDYESILGQCCEMPVGYVQIPVGIAGPLFLMGESILCPMATTEGCLVASTNRGCKAINLSGGATSVLLRDGMTRAPVVRFGTAKRAADLKQYLEDPMNFETVSAAFNKSSRFGRLQSIKCAIAGKNLYVRFSCSTGDAMGMNMVSKGVQNVLDFLQHDFPDMDVLGISGNYCSDKKPAAVNWIEGRGKSVVCEAIIKGDVVRKVLKTNVASLVELNMLKNLTGSAMAGALGGFNAHASNIVSAVYIATGQDPAQNIESSHCITMMEAINDGQDLHVSVTMPSIEVGTVGGGTQLASQSACLNLLGVKGADKESPGSNARLLARVVAGAVLAGELSLMSAISAGQLVKSHMKYNRSNKDAAKASP
;
A
#
# COMPACT_ATOMS: atom_id res chain seq x y z
N MET A 1 -31.65 -64.00 26.26
CA MET A 1 -33.09 -63.70 26.16
C MET A 1 -33.21 -62.18 26.23
N GLU A 2 -33.86 -61.60 25.22
CA GLU A 2 -34.25 -60.20 24.99
C GLU A 2 -34.52 -59.36 26.26
N ARG A 3 -34.46 -58.03 26.32
CA ARG A 3 -34.35 -56.90 25.36
C ARG A 3 -34.04 -55.62 26.19
N ASP A 4 -33.51 -54.62 25.49
CA ASP A 4 -33.39 -53.18 25.78
C ASP A 4 -34.02 -52.55 27.03
N THR A 5 -33.30 -51.62 27.69
CA THR A 5 -33.75 -50.21 27.80
C THR A 5 -32.68 -49.25 28.37
N THR A 6 -32.47 -48.17 27.61
CA THR A 6 -32.24 -46.76 28.00
C THR A 6 -31.04 -46.31 28.83
N ILE A 7 -30.31 -45.43 28.14
CA ILE A 7 -29.25 -44.48 28.50
C ILE A 7 -29.66 -43.54 29.65
N SER A 8 -28.77 -43.38 30.64
CA SER A 8 -28.67 -42.20 31.50
C SER A 8 -27.19 -41.84 31.73
N ALA A 9 -26.88 -40.54 31.65
CA ALA A 9 -25.55 -39.92 31.61
C ALA A 9 -24.54 -40.37 32.70
N PRO A 10 -23.22 -40.35 32.43
CA PRO A 10 -22.22 -40.61 33.46
C PRO A 10 -21.79 -39.32 34.16
N SER A 11 -21.83 -39.37 35.49
CA SER A 11 -21.05 -38.52 36.37
C SER A 11 -19.61 -39.05 36.47
N ASN A 12 -18.67 -38.10 36.43
CA ASN A 12 -17.28 -38.13 36.88
C ASN A 12 -16.68 -39.49 37.31
N PHE A 13 -15.75 -39.99 36.49
CA PHE A 13 -14.70 -40.87 36.96
C PHE A 13 -13.33 -40.31 36.58
N SER A 14 -12.55 -40.03 37.62
CA SER A 14 -11.11 -39.92 37.62
C SER A 14 -10.47 -41.19 37.04
N LYS A 15 -9.63 -41.02 36.01
CA LYS A 15 -8.54 -41.96 35.71
C LYS A 15 -7.40 -41.21 35.02
N GLN A 16 -6.43 -40.91 35.86
CA GLN A 16 -5.07 -40.55 35.51
C GLN A 16 -4.48 -41.69 34.67
N LEU A 17 -4.26 -41.43 33.38
CA LEU A 17 -3.59 -42.34 32.46
C LEU A 17 -2.39 -41.57 31.89
N ALA A 18 -1.23 -41.88 32.46
CA ALA A 18 0.05 -41.58 31.86
C ALA A 18 0.14 -42.30 30.51
N LEU A 19 0.42 -41.54 29.45
CA LEU A 19 0.77 -42.06 28.13
C LEU A 19 2.07 -41.38 27.69
N ASP A 20 3.13 -42.19 27.80
CA ASP A 20 4.38 -42.21 27.06
C ASP A 20 5.02 -40.91 26.56
N GLU A 21 6.20 -40.67 27.14
CA GLU A 21 7.35 -40.05 26.48
C GLU A 21 7.72 -40.81 25.19
N GLY A 22 8.02 -40.09 24.11
CA GLY A 22 8.65 -40.69 22.94
C GLY A 22 8.32 -40.09 21.59
N SER A 23 8.32 -38.76 21.44
CA SER A 23 8.39 -38.14 20.11
C SER A 23 9.82 -38.34 19.56
N THR A 24 10.07 -39.44 18.84
CA THR A 24 11.25 -39.59 17.98
C THR A 24 11.42 -38.34 17.13
N LYS A 25 12.51 -37.60 17.33
CA LYS A 25 12.84 -36.42 16.53
C LYS A 25 13.57 -36.90 15.28
N ALA A 26 13.40 -36.19 14.15
CA ALA A 26 14.13 -36.47 12.91
C ALA A 26 15.67 -36.42 13.07
N SER A 27 16.17 -35.90 14.21
CA SER A 27 17.57 -35.97 14.63
C SER A 27 18.09 -37.38 14.88
N ASP A 28 17.21 -38.36 15.12
CA ASP A 28 17.60 -39.71 15.55
C ASP A 28 17.93 -40.62 14.34
N ALA A 29 17.80 -40.11 13.12
CA ALA A 29 18.03 -40.84 11.87
C ALA A 29 19.43 -40.63 11.24
N LEU A 30 20.30 -39.80 11.83
CA LEU A 30 21.62 -39.47 11.27
C LEU A 30 22.76 -40.10 12.11
N PRO A 31 23.75 -40.76 11.48
CA PRO A 31 24.84 -41.44 12.19
C PRO A 31 25.89 -40.49 12.81
N LEU A 32 25.73 -39.17 12.63
CA LEU A 32 26.68 -38.14 13.08
C LEU A 32 25.95 -36.97 13.75
N PRO A 33 26.59 -36.27 14.71
CA PRO A 33 26.00 -35.10 15.35
C PRO A 33 25.58 -34.02 14.34
N LEU A 34 24.37 -33.48 14.51
CA LEU A 34 23.74 -32.52 13.60
C LEU A 34 24.59 -31.31 13.21
N HIS A 35 25.35 -30.76 14.17
CA HIS A 35 26.25 -29.64 13.90
C HIS A 35 27.36 -30.03 12.91
N VAL A 36 27.91 -31.24 13.01
CA VAL A 36 28.93 -31.75 12.09
C VAL A 36 28.34 -31.94 10.69
N THR A 37 27.17 -32.58 10.59
CA THR A 37 26.51 -32.84 9.30
C THR A 37 26.14 -31.54 8.59
N ASN A 38 25.68 -30.53 9.34
CA ASN A 38 25.38 -29.21 8.79
C ASN A 38 26.64 -28.46 8.33
N THR A 39 27.70 -28.43 9.16
CA THR A 39 28.96 -27.80 8.77
C THR A 39 29.56 -28.46 7.51
N VAL A 40 29.56 -29.78 7.43
CA VAL A 40 30.02 -30.52 6.24
C VAL A 40 29.14 -30.22 5.02
N SER A 41 27.82 -30.17 5.17
CA SER A 41 26.91 -29.93 4.05
C SER A 41 27.00 -28.50 3.51
N PHE A 42 27.12 -27.50 4.38
CA PHE A 42 27.31 -26.10 3.97
C PHE A 42 28.68 -25.90 3.31
N THR A 43 29.74 -26.44 3.90
CA THR A 43 31.09 -26.32 3.32
C THR A 43 31.17 -27.01 1.96
N LEU A 44 30.59 -28.20 1.81
CA LEU A 44 30.50 -28.91 0.53
C LEU A 44 29.69 -28.12 -0.50
N LEU A 45 28.54 -27.55 -0.11
CA LEU A 45 27.70 -26.74 -0.98
C LEU A 45 28.48 -25.55 -1.58
N PHE A 46 29.08 -24.73 -0.72
CA PHE A 46 29.80 -23.54 -1.18
C PHE A 46 31.03 -23.89 -2.01
N TRP A 47 31.74 -24.95 -1.65
CA TRP A 47 32.91 -25.42 -2.40
C TRP A 47 32.54 -25.92 -3.80
N VAL A 48 31.47 -26.70 -3.91
CA VAL A 48 30.97 -27.24 -5.18
C VAL A 48 30.41 -26.14 -6.09
N VAL A 49 29.66 -25.18 -5.52
CA VAL A 49 29.16 -24.01 -6.27
C VAL A 49 30.34 -23.19 -6.80
N TYR A 50 31.35 -22.93 -5.98
CA TYR A 50 32.55 -22.21 -6.39
C TYR A 50 33.31 -22.93 -7.51
N PHE A 51 33.45 -24.26 -7.41
CA PHE A 51 34.08 -25.08 -8.44
C PHE A 51 33.32 -25.00 -9.78
N LEU A 52 31.99 -25.17 -9.76
CA LEU A 52 31.15 -25.12 -10.96
C LEU A 52 31.18 -23.73 -11.62
N LEU A 53 31.08 -22.66 -10.84
CA LEU A 53 31.18 -21.28 -11.36
C LEU A 53 32.54 -21.02 -12.02
N THR A 54 33.61 -21.52 -11.42
CA THR A 54 34.97 -21.38 -11.97
C THR A 54 35.12 -22.13 -13.29
N ARG A 55 34.59 -23.36 -13.37
CA ARG A 55 34.62 -24.20 -14.58
C ARG A 55 33.75 -23.64 -15.70
N TRP A 56 32.55 -23.15 -15.38
CA TRP A 56 31.68 -22.51 -16.37
C TRP A 56 32.27 -21.20 -16.88
N ARG A 57 32.94 -20.42 -16.02
CA ARG A 57 33.69 -19.24 -16.44
C ARG A 57 34.83 -19.59 -17.41
N GLU A 58 35.57 -20.67 -17.16
CA GLU A 58 36.61 -21.15 -18.09
C GLU A 58 36.03 -21.61 -19.43
N LYS A 59 34.90 -22.32 -19.43
CA LYS A 59 34.21 -22.73 -20.66
C LYS A 59 33.71 -21.54 -21.48
N ILE A 60 33.14 -20.53 -20.82
CA ILE A 60 32.73 -19.28 -21.48
C ILE A 60 33.93 -18.59 -22.11
N ARG A 61 35.08 -18.54 -21.40
CA ARG A 61 36.31 -17.92 -21.91
C ARG A 61 36.91 -18.67 -23.11
N ASN A 62 36.76 -19.99 -23.15
CA ASN A 62 37.31 -20.84 -24.20
C ASN A 62 36.26 -21.25 -25.26
N SER A 63 35.11 -20.58 -25.30
CA SER A 63 33.99 -20.87 -26.22
C SER A 63 33.55 -22.35 -26.26
N THR A 64 33.72 -23.07 -25.14
CA THR A 64 33.29 -24.46 -25.02
C THR A 64 31.82 -24.48 -24.62
N PRO A 65 30.95 -25.24 -25.32
CA PRO A 65 29.53 -25.28 -24.99
C PRO A 65 29.28 -25.77 -23.56
N LEU A 66 28.41 -25.07 -22.80
CA LEU A 66 28.14 -25.37 -21.40
C LEU A 66 27.47 -26.74 -21.18
N HIS A 67 26.80 -27.28 -22.20
CA HIS A 67 26.18 -28.61 -22.14
C HIS A 67 27.20 -29.77 -22.20
N MET A 68 28.46 -29.50 -22.56
CA MET A 68 29.53 -30.48 -22.55
C MET A 68 30.08 -30.64 -21.13
N ILE A 69 29.48 -31.51 -20.32
CA ILE A 69 29.80 -31.69 -18.89
C ILE A 69 30.92 -32.73 -18.73
N SER A 70 32.01 -32.36 -18.05
CA SER A 70 33.10 -33.27 -17.69
C SER A 70 32.70 -34.16 -16.51
N PHE A 71 33.40 -35.29 -16.33
CA PHE A 71 33.16 -36.19 -15.20
C PHE A 71 33.26 -35.49 -13.84
N SER A 72 34.20 -34.55 -13.66
CA SER A 72 34.32 -33.74 -12.44
C SER A 72 33.14 -32.78 -12.24
N GLU A 73 32.58 -32.22 -13.31
CA GLU A 73 31.39 -31.36 -13.22
C GLU A 73 30.13 -32.17 -12.95
N MET A 74 30.03 -33.39 -13.47
CA MET A 74 28.91 -34.30 -13.18
C MET A 74 28.89 -34.71 -11.71
N LEU A 75 30.05 -35.05 -11.13
CA LEU A 75 30.21 -35.31 -9.69
C LEU A 75 29.86 -34.09 -8.85
N ALA A 76 30.31 -32.89 -9.27
CA ALA A 76 30.00 -31.64 -8.59
C ALA A 76 28.49 -31.32 -8.65
N ILE A 77 27.83 -31.48 -9.80
CA ILE A 77 26.37 -31.28 -9.92
C ILE A 77 25.61 -32.27 -9.04
N PHE A 78 26.05 -33.53 -8.99
CA PHE A 78 25.44 -34.52 -8.11
C PHE A 78 25.61 -34.15 -6.62
N ALA A 79 26.82 -33.76 -6.21
CA ALA A 79 27.08 -33.30 -4.84
C ALA A 79 26.24 -32.06 -4.48
N LEU A 80 26.08 -31.11 -5.43
CA LEU A 80 25.23 -29.93 -5.27
C LEU A 80 23.77 -30.32 -5.03
N LEU A 81 23.24 -31.27 -5.81
CA LEU A 81 21.87 -31.76 -5.66
C LEU A 81 21.66 -32.45 -4.31
N VAL A 82 22.61 -33.29 -3.88
CA VAL A 82 22.54 -33.97 -2.58
C VAL A 82 22.57 -32.95 -1.43
N SER A 83 23.48 -31.97 -1.48
CA SER A 83 23.55 -30.89 -0.47
C SER A 83 22.29 -30.03 -0.45
N LEU A 84 21.70 -29.73 -1.61
CA LEU A 84 20.44 -28.97 -1.70
C LEU A 84 19.26 -29.75 -1.14
N ILE A 85 19.13 -31.04 -1.47
CA ILE A 85 18.08 -31.91 -0.94
C ILE A 85 18.20 -32.04 0.57
N TYR A 86 19.42 -32.19 1.11
CA TYR A 86 19.66 -32.22 2.54
C TYR A 86 19.23 -30.91 3.22
N LEU A 87 19.63 -29.75 2.68
CA LEU A 87 19.29 -28.45 3.25
C LEU A 87 17.80 -28.12 3.13
N LEU A 88 17.17 -28.46 2.00
CA LEU A 88 15.72 -28.33 1.80
C LEU A 88 14.92 -29.28 2.70
N GLY A 89 15.39 -30.51 2.91
CA GLY A 89 14.76 -31.45 3.83
C GLY A 89 14.91 -31.03 5.30
N PHE A 90 16.07 -30.51 5.68
CA PHE A 90 16.35 -30.13 7.07
C PHE A 90 15.73 -28.78 7.46
N PHE A 91 15.87 -27.73 6.63
CA PHE A 91 15.25 -26.42 6.88
C PHE A 91 13.78 -26.35 6.42
N GLY A 92 13.39 -27.16 5.43
CA GLY A 92 12.03 -27.18 4.93
C GLY A 92 11.03 -27.83 5.88
N ILE A 93 11.45 -28.70 6.80
CA ILE A 93 10.53 -29.28 7.79
C ILE A 93 10.10 -28.25 8.85
N GLU A 94 10.97 -27.32 9.27
CA GLU A 94 10.53 -26.21 10.14
C GLU A 94 9.60 -25.24 9.40
N PHE A 95 9.88 -24.95 8.13
CA PHE A 95 9.02 -24.11 7.28
C PHE A 95 7.65 -24.77 7.01
N VAL A 96 7.64 -26.08 6.76
CA VAL A 96 6.40 -26.85 6.52
C VAL A 96 5.64 -27.09 7.83
N GLN A 97 6.29 -27.30 8.97
CA GLN A 97 5.61 -27.38 10.27
C GLN A 97 5.03 -26.03 10.73
N SER A 98 5.65 -24.89 10.39
CA SER A 98 5.06 -23.57 10.64
C SER A 98 3.89 -23.25 9.70
N ILE A 99 3.80 -23.92 8.54
CA ILE A 99 2.71 -23.79 7.57
C ILE A 99 1.58 -24.81 7.83
N ILE A 100 1.88 -25.98 8.42
CA ILE A 100 0.92 -27.07 8.66
C ILE A 100 0.30 -27.02 10.07
N ARG A 101 0.81 -26.19 11.00
CA ARG A 101 0.06 -25.79 12.21
C ARG A 101 -0.37 -24.31 12.20
N PRO A 102 -1.29 -23.89 11.32
CA PRO A 102 -2.30 -22.90 11.70
C PRO A 102 -3.35 -23.63 12.55
N SER A 103 -3.76 -23.01 13.65
CA SER A 103 -4.86 -23.47 14.49
C SER A 103 -6.08 -23.84 13.63
N SER A 104 -6.47 -25.11 13.67
CA SER A 104 -7.78 -25.54 13.18
C SER A 104 -8.83 -25.00 14.14
N ASP A 105 -9.43 -23.88 13.78
CA ASP A 105 -10.81 -23.49 14.11
C ASP A 105 -11.06 -22.11 13.51
N MET A 106 -11.28 -22.07 12.19
CA MET A 106 -11.91 -20.93 11.55
C MET A 106 -12.42 -21.39 10.18
N TRP A 107 -13.59 -20.88 9.79
CA TRP A 107 -14.34 -21.12 8.55
C TRP A 107 -15.38 -22.27 8.59
N ALA A 108 -16.50 -22.00 9.26
CA ALA A 108 -17.81 -22.46 8.81
C ALA A 108 -18.85 -21.32 9.01
N ASP A 109 -19.23 -20.73 7.87
CA ASP A 109 -20.49 -20.08 7.49
C ASP A 109 -21.12 -18.93 8.31
N ASP A 110 -21.73 -18.03 7.54
CA ASP A 110 -22.10 -16.65 7.85
C ASP A 110 -23.45 -16.50 8.60
N GLY A 111 -23.59 -15.34 9.27
CA GLY A 111 -24.86 -14.64 9.41
C GLY A 111 -25.56 -14.73 10.77
N GLU A 112 -25.64 -13.58 11.45
CA GLU A 112 -26.55 -13.25 12.57
C GLU A 112 -26.07 -13.38 14.04
N GLU A 113 -24.79 -13.63 14.35
CA GLU A 113 -24.32 -13.74 15.76
C GLU A 113 -23.23 -12.73 16.21
N ASP A 114 -22.87 -11.73 15.39
CA ASP A 114 -21.74 -10.82 15.69
C ASP A 114 -21.97 -9.81 16.84
N ASP A 115 -23.22 -9.62 17.31
CA ASP A 115 -23.51 -8.69 18.42
C ASP A 115 -23.33 -9.32 19.81
N ILE A 116 -23.23 -10.65 19.91
CA ILE A 116 -23.16 -11.37 21.21
C ILE A 116 -21.72 -11.79 21.56
N ALA A 117 -20.85 -11.97 20.58
CA ALA A 117 -19.47 -12.39 20.81
C ALA A 117 -18.56 -11.28 21.37
N LEU A 118 -18.83 -10.01 20.99
CA LEU A 118 -18.09 -8.84 21.51
C LEU A 118 -18.32 -8.56 23.01
N GLN A 119 -19.38 -9.10 23.62
CA GLN A 119 -19.62 -8.97 25.07
C GLN A 119 -18.83 -9.98 25.93
N LYS A 120 -18.23 -11.02 25.33
CA LYS A 120 -17.59 -12.12 26.08
C LYS A 120 -16.08 -12.01 26.22
N GLU A 121 -15.39 -11.22 25.39
CA GLU A 121 -13.93 -11.07 25.46
C GLU A 121 -13.46 -10.05 26.52
N ASP A 122 -14.31 -9.12 26.95
CA ASP A 122 -14.00 -8.13 27.99
C ASP A 122 -14.05 -8.66 29.45
N ALA A 123 -14.36 -9.95 29.64
CA ALA A 123 -14.62 -10.52 30.97
C ALA A 123 -13.48 -11.37 31.57
N ARG A 124 -12.24 -11.35 31.05
CA ARG A 124 -11.14 -12.14 31.64
C ARG A 124 -10.33 -11.36 32.67
N LYS A 125 -10.40 -11.82 33.93
CA LYS A 125 -9.59 -11.36 35.06
C LYS A 125 -8.25 -12.13 35.14
N VAL A 126 -7.16 -11.37 35.36
CA VAL A 126 -5.80 -11.68 35.91
C VAL A 126 -4.70 -12.33 35.01
N PRO A 127 -3.39 -12.20 35.33
CA PRO A 127 -2.38 -11.62 34.43
C PRO A 127 -1.25 -12.62 34.05
N CYS A 128 -0.49 -12.32 33.00
CA CYS A 128 0.67 -13.14 32.62
C CYS A 128 1.90 -12.27 32.38
N GLY A 129 2.99 -12.59 33.07
CA GLY A 129 4.32 -12.02 32.82
C GLY A 129 5.36 -12.41 33.87
N GLN A 130 5.64 -13.70 34.04
CA GLN A 130 6.90 -14.16 34.65
C GLN A 130 7.99 -14.16 33.56
N ALA A 131 9.11 -13.49 33.84
CA ALA A 131 10.33 -13.64 33.06
C ALA A 131 11.54 -13.81 34.00
N LEU A 132 12.20 -14.93 33.75
CA LEU A 132 13.49 -15.48 34.18
C LEU A 132 14.61 -14.53 34.68
N ASP A 133 15.27 -15.03 35.73
CA ASP A 133 16.58 -14.67 36.26
C ASP A 133 17.69 -14.60 35.20
N CYS A 134 18.53 -13.57 35.30
CA CYS A 134 19.95 -13.62 34.98
C CYS A 134 20.69 -12.53 35.78
N SER A 135 21.58 -12.99 36.66
CA SER A 135 22.44 -12.22 37.57
C SER A 135 23.68 -11.67 36.85
N LEU A 136 24.24 -10.54 37.33
CA LEU A 136 25.68 -10.17 37.36
C LEU A 136 25.85 -8.78 38.05
N PRO A 137 27.06 -8.37 38.50
CA PRO A 137 27.30 -7.99 39.89
C PRO A 137 27.40 -6.48 40.16
N ALA A 138 27.26 -6.12 41.44
CA ALA A 138 27.35 -4.76 41.97
C ALA A 138 28.78 -4.19 41.96
N PRO A 139 28.91 -2.84 41.88
CA PRO A 139 30.00 -2.16 42.55
C PRO A 139 29.54 -1.02 43.48
N VAL A 140 29.89 -1.21 44.76
CA VAL A 140 30.53 -0.29 45.73
C VAL A 140 30.00 1.15 45.89
N ALA A 141 29.55 1.45 47.12
CA ALA A 141 29.24 2.78 47.63
C ALA A 141 30.48 3.50 48.19
N ALA A 142 30.60 4.82 47.94
CA ALA A 142 31.16 5.87 48.82
C ALA A 142 30.98 7.28 48.15
N PRO A 143 31.20 8.41 48.85
CA PRO A 143 30.22 9.14 49.64
C PRO A 143 29.80 10.49 49.00
N SER A 144 28.65 10.97 49.42
CA SER A 144 28.01 12.24 49.05
C SER A 144 28.78 13.49 49.53
N PRO A 145 28.89 14.54 48.69
CA PRO A 145 28.89 15.92 49.14
C PRO A 145 27.54 16.58 48.85
N GLU A 146 27.04 17.29 49.85
CA GLU A 146 25.86 18.13 49.80
C GLU A 146 25.92 19.10 48.61
N THR A 147 24.83 19.17 47.84
CA THR A 147 24.61 20.30 46.92
C THR A 147 23.12 20.63 46.89
N GLU A 148 22.87 21.92 46.96
CA GLU A 148 21.60 22.59 47.20
C GLU A 148 20.47 22.10 46.28
N LYS A 149 19.29 21.90 46.88
CA LYS A 149 18.05 21.66 46.14
C LYS A 149 17.66 22.93 45.37
N LEU A 150 18.00 23.00 44.08
CA LEU A 150 17.30 23.84 43.14
C LEU A 150 15.95 23.20 42.80
N PRO A 151 14.83 23.95 42.72
CA PRO A 151 13.52 23.36 42.47
C PRO A 151 13.45 22.81 41.04
N THR A 152 13.13 21.54 40.91
CA THR A 152 12.58 20.98 39.66
C THR A 152 11.32 21.75 39.29
N PRO A 153 11.20 22.34 38.09
CA PRO A 153 9.93 22.89 37.65
C PRO A 153 8.96 21.73 37.48
N LYS A 154 7.99 21.63 38.39
CA LYS A 154 6.74 20.94 38.11
C LYS A 154 6.08 21.74 36.98
N VAL A 155 6.22 21.27 35.74
CA VAL A 155 5.24 21.57 34.72
C VAL A 155 4.04 20.72 35.10
N SER A 156 3.17 21.29 35.94
CA SER A 156 1.80 20.83 36.06
C SER A 156 1.16 21.06 34.70
N ASP A 157 1.00 19.98 33.93
CA ASP A 157 0.02 19.91 32.84
C ASP A 157 -1.38 19.95 33.46
N GLU A 158 -1.75 21.09 34.06
CA GLU A 158 -3.15 21.45 34.28
C GLU A 158 -3.60 22.19 33.01
N MET A 159 -4.00 21.42 32.01
CA MET A 159 -4.98 21.91 31.05
C MET A 159 -6.37 21.75 31.66
N PRO A 160 -7.32 22.67 31.40
CA PRO A 160 -8.66 22.54 31.94
C PRO A 160 -9.29 21.28 31.36
N ASP A 161 -9.81 20.41 32.23
CA ASP A 161 -10.75 19.37 31.81
C ASP A 161 -11.81 20.05 30.94
N PRO A 162 -12.07 19.58 29.70
CA PRO A 162 -13.27 20.03 29.01
C PRO A 162 -14.40 19.61 29.92
N VAL A 163 -15.19 20.57 30.41
CA VAL A 163 -16.27 20.34 31.36
C VAL A 163 -17.18 19.25 30.80
N THR A 164 -16.93 18.01 31.20
CA THR A 164 -17.76 16.86 30.88
C THR A 164 -19.00 17.05 31.73
N THR A 165 -20.13 17.25 31.07
CA THR A 165 -21.40 17.32 31.79
C THR A 165 -21.63 16.01 32.55
N GLU A 166 -22.45 16.01 33.60
CA GLU A 166 -22.81 14.76 34.31
C GLU A 166 -23.37 13.72 33.34
N GLU A 167 -24.13 14.17 32.33
CA GLU A 167 -24.63 13.33 31.24
C GLU A 167 -23.49 12.71 30.40
N ASP A 168 -22.47 13.50 30.03
CA ASP A 168 -21.30 12.97 29.30
C ASP A 168 -20.58 11.92 30.13
N GLU A 169 -20.43 12.14 31.44
CA GLU A 169 -19.77 11.21 32.35
C GLU A 169 -20.51 9.87 32.44
N GLU A 170 -21.84 9.88 32.47
CA GLU A 170 -22.66 8.65 32.42
C GLU A 170 -22.50 7.92 31.08
N ILE A 171 -22.51 8.65 29.97
CA ILE A 171 -22.32 8.06 28.65
C ILE A 171 -20.92 7.46 28.53
N ILE A 172 -19.88 8.16 28.99
CA ILE A 172 -18.50 7.67 29.01
C ILE A 172 -18.41 6.37 29.82
N LYS A 173 -18.97 6.34 31.04
CA LYS A 173 -19.03 5.13 31.86
C LYS A 173 -19.75 3.99 31.13
N GLY A 174 -20.84 4.29 30.44
CA GLY A 174 -21.57 3.30 29.64
C GLY A 174 -20.76 2.75 28.46
N VAL A 175 -19.97 3.59 27.78
CA VAL A 175 -19.06 3.16 26.70
C VAL A 175 -17.93 2.31 27.28
N VAL A 176 -17.32 2.72 28.40
CA VAL A 176 -16.26 1.97 29.10
C VAL A 176 -16.76 0.62 29.60
N ALA A 177 -18.00 0.54 30.07
CA ALA A 177 -18.60 -0.70 30.55
C ALA A 177 -19.15 -1.60 29.42
N GLY A 178 -19.08 -1.16 28.16
CA GLY A 178 -19.63 -1.90 27.01
C GLY A 178 -21.16 -1.87 26.90
N THR A 179 -21.86 -1.13 27.76
CA THR A 179 -23.34 -1.02 27.73
C THR A 179 -23.83 -0.03 26.67
N THR A 180 -22.97 0.90 26.25
CA THR A 180 -23.26 1.87 25.18
C THR A 180 -22.31 1.63 24.00
N PRO A 181 -22.82 1.17 22.84
CA PRO A 181 -21.97 0.95 21.66
C PRO A 181 -21.39 2.26 21.11
N SER A 182 -20.07 2.34 21.01
CA SER A 182 -19.34 3.56 20.62
C SER A 182 -19.68 4.07 19.21
N TYR A 183 -19.97 3.17 18.26
CA TYR A 183 -20.35 3.54 16.88
C TYR A 183 -21.73 4.20 16.80
N SER A 184 -22.56 4.12 17.85
CA SER A 184 -23.92 4.69 17.88
C SER A 184 -23.99 6.13 18.39
N LEU A 185 -22.86 6.68 18.86
CA LEU A 185 -22.83 7.96 19.58
C LEU A 185 -23.28 9.14 18.69
N GLU A 186 -22.84 9.19 17.44
CA GLU A 186 -23.25 10.26 16.50
C GLU A 186 -24.76 10.29 16.31
N ALA A 187 -25.38 9.12 16.12
CA ALA A 187 -26.82 8.99 15.93
C ALA A 187 -27.63 9.31 17.21
N LYS A 188 -27.13 8.91 18.39
CA LYS A 188 -27.82 9.13 19.68
C LYS A 188 -27.70 10.57 20.17
N LEU A 189 -26.54 11.19 19.99
CA LEU A 189 -26.26 12.52 20.55
C LEU A 189 -26.63 13.65 19.59
N GLY A 190 -26.75 13.37 18.29
CA GLY A 190 -27.03 14.38 17.26
C GLY A 190 -25.94 15.44 17.11
N ASN A 191 -24.75 15.22 17.71
CA ASN A 191 -23.62 16.13 17.70
C ASN A 191 -22.33 15.31 17.51
N CYS A 192 -21.74 15.40 16.31
CA CYS A 192 -20.63 14.53 15.93
C CYS A 192 -19.34 14.88 16.70
N LYS A 193 -19.13 16.17 16.97
CA LYS A 193 -18.00 16.62 17.78
C LYS A 193 -18.08 16.11 19.23
N ARG A 194 -19.26 16.20 19.86
CA ARG A 194 -19.51 15.66 21.20
C ARG A 194 -19.32 14.15 21.23
N ALA A 195 -19.82 13.44 20.22
CA ALA A 195 -19.60 11.99 20.07
C ALA A 195 -18.11 11.62 20.01
N ALA A 196 -17.32 12.34 19.20
CA ALA A 196 -15.88 12.15 19.12
C ALA A 196 -15.17 12.45 20.45
N ALA A 197 -15.59 13.48 21.18
CA ALA A 197 -15.06 13.84 22.50
C ALA A 197 -15.29 12.74 23.54
N ILE A 198 -16.53 12.26 23.65
CA ILE A 198 -16.92 11.17 24.55
C ILE A 198 -16.16 9.89 24.21
N ARG A 199 -16.10 9.53 22.93
CA ARG A 199 -15.37 8.35 22.46
C ARG A 199 -13.88 8.42 22.81
N ARG A 200 -13.27 9.57 22.56
CA ARG A 200 -11.87 9.84 22.90
C ARG A 200 -11.64 9.65 24.40
N GLU A 201 -12.48 10.22 25.24
CA GLU A 201 -12.33 10.11 26.70
C GLU A 201 -12.53 8.66 27.19
N ALA A 202 -13.57 7.97 26.71
CA ALA A 202 -13.76 6.56 26.99
C ALA A 202 -12.55 5.71 26.59
N LEU A 203 -11.95 5.98 25.42
CA LEU A 203 -10.76 5.30 24.94
C LEU A 203 -9.53 5.55 25.83
N GLN A 204 -9.34 6.78 26.34
CA GLN A 204 -8.27 7.08 27.30
C GLN A 204 -8.44 6.29 28.60
N ARG A 205 -9.67 6.17 29.11
CA ARG A 205 -9.96 5.41 30.34
C ARG A 205 -9.78 3.91 30.16
N LEU A 206 -10.25 3.35 29.04
CA LEU A 206 -10.10 1.93 28.71
C LEU A 206 -8.63 1.53 28.57
N THR A 207 -7.82 2.39 27.94
CA THR A 207 -6.43 2.05 27.62
C THR A 207 -5.41 2.52 28.67
N GLY A 208 -5.80 3.45 29.55
CA GLY A 208 -4.89 4.15 30.45
C GLY A 208 -3.85 5.03 29.73
N LYS A 209 -4.05 5.31 28.43
CA LYS A 209 -3.11 6.07 27.59
C LYS A 209 -3.71 7.40 27.19
N SER A 210 -2.92 8.46 27.31
CA SER A 210 -3.33 9.80 26.88
C SER A 210 -3.34 9.91 25.36
N LEU A 211 -4.36 10.60 24.83
CA LEU A 211 -4.44 11.03 23.43
C LEU A 211 -4.06 12.51 23.27
N SER A 212 -3.47 13.12 24.31
CA SER A 212 -2.96 14.50 24.24
C SER A 212 -2.05 14.69 23.02
N GLY A 213 -2.23 15.78 22.30
CA GLY A 213 -1.55 16.06 21.02
C GLY A 213 -2.30 15.61 19.77
N LEU A 214 -3.32 14.75 19.86
CA LEU A 214 -4.28 14.52 18.77
C LEU A 214 -5.39 15.57 18.86
N PRO A 215 -5.48 16.56 17.95
CA PRO A 215 -6.46 17.63 18.08
C PRO A 215 -7.90 17.13 17.93
N LEU A 216 -8.81 17.77 18.67
CA LEU A 216 -10.26 17.57 18.57
C LEU A 216 -10.95 18.81 17.98
N GLU A 217 -10.44 20.00 18.28
CA GLU A 217 -11.00 21.29 17.86
C GLU A 217 -10.62 21.66 16.43
N GLY A 218 -11.43 22.51 15.79
CA GLY A 218 -11.14 23.07 14.46
C GLY A 218 -11.41 22.12 13.29
N PHE A 219 -12.18 21.04 13.51
CA PHE A 219 -12.60 20.09 12.48
C PHE A 219 -14.12 19.98 12.43
N ASP A 220 -14.66 19.96 11.20
CA ASP A 220 -16.08 19.77 10.92
C ASP A 220 -16.38 18.26 10.89
N TYR A 221 -16.82 17.70 12.02
CA TYR A 221 -17.10 16.26 12.15
C TYR A 221 -18.37 15.85 11.40
N GLU A 222 -19.30 16.77 11.21
CA GLU A 222 -20.50 16.54 10.41
C GLU A 222 -20.14 16.25 8.94
N SER A 223 -19.06 16.86 8.42
CA SER A 223 -18.59 16.64 7.05
C SER A 223 -18.03 15.23 6.75
N ILE A 224 -17.66 14.45 7.78
CA ILE A 224 -17.13 13.09 7.62
C ILE A 224 -18.16 11.99 7.88
N LEU A 225 -19.28 12.33 8.52
CA LEU A 225 -20.29 11.37 8.95
C LEU A 225 -20.88 10.61 7.76
N GLY A 226 -20.74 9.28 7.78
CA GLY A 226 -21.27 8.38 6.73
C GLY A 226 -20.59 8.52 5.37
N GLN A 227 -19.43 9.18 5.31
CA GLN A 227 -18.77 9.50 4.03
C GLN A 227 -17.26 9.24 4.04
N CYS A 228 -16.55 9.63 5.11
CA CYS A 228 -15.08 9.63 5.10
C CYS A 228 -14.43 8.80 6.20
N CYS A 229 -15.01 8.73 7.40
CA CYS A 229 -14.43 8.01 8.53
C CYS A 229 -15.50 7.68 9.58
N GLU A 230 -15.40 6.48 10.14
CA GLU A 230 -16.23 6.02 11.25
C GLU A 230 -15.49 6.19 12.58
N MET A 231 -16.25 6.34 13.67
CA MET A 231 -15.72 6.37 15.04
C MET A 231 -14.55 7.35 15.28
N PRO A 232 -14.64 8.63 14.85
CA PRO A 232 -13.55 9.59 15.04
C PRO A 232 -13.23 9.87 16.52
N VAL A 233 -11.94 10.06 16.83
CA VAL A 233 -11.42 10.47 18.16
C VAL A 233 -10.56 11.74 18.10
N GLY A 234 -10.53 12.37 16.93
CA GLY A 234 -9.67 13.49 16.56
C GLY A 234 -9.22 13.37 15.11
N TYR A 235 -8.19 14.11 14.72
CA TYR A 235 -7.63 14.07 13.37
C TYR A 235 -6.11 14.28 13.38
N VAL A 236 -5.42 13.81 12.34
CA VAL A 236 -3.97 13.99 12.20
C VAL A 236 -3.67 15.20 11.33
N GLN A 237 -2.75 16.06 11.78
CA GLN A 237 -2.28 17.21 11.02
C GLN A 237 -1.05 16.83 10.19
N ILE A 238 -1.11 17.04 8.88
CA ILE A 238 0.01 16.82 7.95
C ILE A 238 0.42 18.17 7.34
N PRO A 239 1.70 18.57 7.39
CA PRO A 239 2.16 19.81 6.79
C PRO A 239 1.93 19.84 5.28
N VAL A 240 1.40 20.96 4.76
CA VAL A 240 1.23 21.21 3.32
C VAL A 240 2.28 22.23 2.86
N GLY A 241 3.13 21.84 1.92
CA GLY A 241 4.05 22.73 1.21
C GLY A 241 3.61 22.94 -0.24
N ILE A 242 4.14 23.99 -0.88
CA ILE A 242 3.87 24.30 -2.29
C ILE A 242 5.15 24.11 -3.11
N ALA A 243 5.07 23.33 -4.17
CA ALA A 243 6.12 23.23 -5.20
C ALA A 243 5.66 23.95 -6.48
N GLY A 244 6.46 24.89 -6.98
CA GLY A 244 6.18 25.56 -8.23
C GLY A 244 6.76 26.98 -8.36
N PRO A 245 6.39 27.70 -9.43
CA PRO A 245 5.41 27.27 -10.43
C PRO A 245 5.92 26.08 -11.26
N LEU A 246 5.03 25.17 -11.66
CA LEU A 246 5.25 24.16 -12.68
C LEU A 246 4.59 24.66 -13.96
N PHE A 247 5.38 24.98 -14.98
CA PHE A 247 4.86 25.40 -16.27
C PHE A 247 4.49 24.17 -17.10
N LEU A 248 3.20 23.88 -17.20
CA LEU A 248 2.65 22.67 -17.80
C LEU A 248 1.55 23.05 -18.79
N MET A 249 1.68 22.60 -20.05
CA MET A 249 0.71 22.88 -21.12
C MET A 249 0.40 24.38 -21.32
N GLY A 250 1.39 25.25 -21.11
CA GLY A 250 1.23 26.69 -21.26
C GLY A 250 0.68 27.42 -20.03
N GLU A 251 0.41 26.70 -18.93
CA GLU A 251 -0.10 27.27 -17.68
C GLU A 251 0.89 27.11 -16.52
N SER A 252 0.87 28.06 -15.59
CA SER A 252 1.73 28.06 -14.40
C SER A 252 0.96 27.53 -13.19
N ILE A 253 1.32 26.34 -12.72
CA ILE A 253 0.60 25.62 -11.68
C ILE A 253 1.40 25.59 -10.38
N LEU A 254 0.75 25.87 -9.24
CA LEU A 254 1.33 25.72 -7.91
C LEU A 254 0.84 24.42 -7.29
N CYS A 255 1.73 23.44 -7.13
CA CYS A 255 1.37 22.09 -6.71
C CYS A 255 1.38 21.96 -5.17
N PRO A 256 0.24 21.73 -4.52
CA PRO A 256 0.19 21.46 -3.09
C PRO A 256 0.65 20.03 -2.78
N MET A 257 1.48 19.88 -1.75
CA MET A 257 2.08 18.62 -1.34
C MET A 257 2.02 18.47 0.17
N ALA A 258 1.27 17.48 0.66
CA ALA A 258 1.14 17.15 2.07
C ALA A 258 2.15 16.06 2.43
N THR A 259 3.15 16.37 3.26
CA THR A 259 4.20 15.41 3.59
C THR A 259 4.89 15.74 4.91
N THR A 260 5.42 14.71 5.54
CA THR A 260 6.34 14.82 6.68
C THR A 260 7.78 14.49 6.28
N GLU A 261 8.03 14.12 5.01
CA GLU A 261 9.38 13.85 4.51
C GLU A 261 10.12 15.16 4.20
N GLY A 262 11.17 15.45 4.96
CA GLY A 262 12.06 16.57 4.68
C GLY A 262 12.70 16.46 3.29
N CYS A 263 13.05 17.59 2.68
CA CYS A 263 13.49 17.73 1.29
C CYS A 263 12.44 17.52 0.19
N LEU A 264 11.34 16.79 0.41
CA LEU A 264 10.48 16.36 -0.71
C LEU A 264 9.93 17.54 -1.53
N VAL A 265 9.28 18.50 -0.85
CA VAL A 265 8.71 19.70 -1.49
C VAL A 265 9.82 20.55 -2.13
N ALA A 266 10.93 20.76 -1.42
CA ALA A 266 12.06 21.55 -1.93
C ALA A 266 12.73 20.92 -3.16
N SER A 267 12.86 19.60 -3.17
CA SER A 267 13.39 18.82 -4.29
C SER A 267 12.47 18.94 -5.50
N THR A 268 11.17 18.74 -5.31
CA THR A 268 10.15 18.88 -6.38
C THR A 268 10.15 20.31 -6.93
N ASN A 269 10.22 21.31 -6.06
CA ASN A 269 10.30 22.73 -6.44
C ASN A 269 11.54 23.05 -7.29
N ARG A 270 12.69 22.44 -6.99
CA ARG A 270 13.90 22.55 -7.83
C ARG A 270 13.70 21.93 -9.22
N GLY A 271 12.98 20.82 -9.30
CA GLY A 271 12.56 20.21 -10.57
C GLY A 271 11.67 21.14 -11.40
N CYS A 272 10.64 21.72 -10.77
CA CYS A 272 9.76 22.70 -11.41
C CYS A 272 10.55 23.89 -11.97
N LYS A 273 11.52 24.40 -11.19
CA LYS A 273 12.42 25.48 -11.64
C LYS A 273 13.22 25.08 -12.90
N ALA A 274 13.75 23.87 -12.97
CA ALA A 274 14.52 23.41 -14.12
C ALA A 274 13.64 23.28 -15.38
N ILE A 275 12.42 22.76 -15.23
CA ILE A 275 11.42 22.66 -16.28
C ILE A 275 11.05 24.06 -16.81
N ASN A 276 10.73 25.00 -15.93
CA ASN A 276 10.33 26.35 -16.32
C ASN A 276 11.43 27.10 -17.09
N LEU A 277 12.67 27.04 -16.59
CA LEU A 277 13.81 27.70 -17.25
C LEU A 277 14.12 27.12 -18.63
N SER A 278 13.58 25.94 -18.92
CA SER A 278 13.76 25.24 -20.20
C SER A 278 12.54 25.32 -21.12
N GLY A 279 11.50 26.08 -20.76
CA GLY A 279 10.33 26.33 -21.60
C GLY A 279 9.06 25.58 -21.18
N GLY A 280 9.10 24.80 -20.10
CA GLY A 280 7.94 24.06 -19.59
C GLY A 280 7.90 22.59 -19.98
N ALA A 281 6.84 21.93 -19.52
CA ALA A 281 6.52 20.56 -19.82
C ALA A 281 5.23 20.47 -20.65
N THR A 282 5.13 19.41 -21.46
CA THR A 282 3.92 19.04 -22.19
C THR A 282 3.39 17.74 -21.61
N SER A 283 2.06 17.60 -21.54
CA SER A 283 1.45 16.34 -21.13
C SER A 283 0.32 15.91 -22.05
N VAL A 284 0.18 14.62 -22.24
CA VAL A 284 -0.83 13.99 -23.07
C VAL A 284 -1.58 12.94 -22.25
N LEU A 285 -2.90 13.02 -22.27
CA LEU A 285 -3.76 12.00 -21.69
C LEU A 285 -4.07 10.96 -22.77
N LEU A 286 -3.73 9.70 -22.52
CA LEU A 286 -3.87 8.60 -23.46
C LEU A 286 -5.17 7.81 -23.23
N ARG A 287 -5.58 7.66 -21.97
CA ARG A 287 -6.79 6.92 -21.57
C ARG A 287 -7.43 7.55 -20.33
N ASP A 288 -8.74 7.40 -20.20
CA ASP A 288 -9.55 7.82 -19.03
C ASP A 288 -10.69 6.81 -18.84
N GLY A 289 -10.47 5.83 -17.96
CA GLY A 289 -11.40 4.75 -17.69
C GLY A 289 -11.11 4.04 -16.37
N MET A 290 -11.99 4.20 -15.39
CA MET A 290 -11.94 3.42 -14.14
C MET A 290 -12.44 1.99 -14.39
N THR A 291 -11.98 1.03 -13.60
CA THR A 291 -12.30 -0.38 -13.80
C THR A 291 -12.91 -1.06 -12.58
N ARG A 292 -13.80 -2.02 -12.85
CA ARG A 292 -14.29 -3.00 -11.88
C ARG A 292 -14.33 -4.36 -12.56
N ALA A 293 -13.94 -5.40 -11.85
CA ALA A 293 -13.88 -6.74 -12.40
C ALA A 293 -14.52 -7.77 -11.45
N PRO A 294 -15.79 -8.12 -11.64
CA PRO A 294 -16.40 -9.24 -10.92
C PRO A 294 -15.78 -10.57 -11.32
N VAL A 295 -15.94 -11.54 -10.43
CA VAL A 295 -15.68 -12.94 -10.71
C VAL A 295 -17.00 -13.69 -10.66
N VAL A 296 -17.30 -14.41 -11.73
CA VAL A 296 -18.48 -15.26 -11.86
C VAL A 296 -18.06 -16.70 -12.15
N ARG A 297 -18.92 -17.66 -11.83
CA ARG A 297 -18.66 -19.09 -11.97
C ARG A 297 -19.81 -19.78 -12.68
N PHE A 298 -19.47 -20.82 -13.42
CA PHE A 298 -20.43 -21.71 -14.06
C PHE A 298 -20.18 -23.18 -13.69
N GLY A 299 -21.10 -24.06 -14.08
CA GLY A 299 -20.93 -25.51 -13.95
C GLY A 299 -19.76 -26.07 -14.76
N THR A 300 -19.41 -25.45 -15.88
CA THR A 300 -18.32 -25.90 -16.78
C THR A 300 -17.53 -24.74 -17.37
N ALA A 301 -16.29 -25.01 -17.81
CA ALA A 301 -15.46 -24.04 -18.53
C ALA A 301 -16.10 -23.60 -19.86
N LYS A 302 -16.84 -24.49 -20.53
CA LYS A 302 -17.59 -24.16 -21.75
C LYS A 302 -18.62 -23.06 -21.49
N ARG A 303 -19.41 -23.19 -20.43
CA ARG A 303 -20.42 -22.18 -20.06
C ARG A 303 -19.81 -20.82 -19.72
N ALA A 304 -18.67 -20.81 -19.00
CA ALA A 304 -17.91 -19.59 -18.78
C ALA A 304 -17.39 -18.95 -20.09
N ALA A 305 -16.99 -19.79 -21.06
CA ALA A 305 -16.58 -19.34 -22.39
C ALA A 305 -17.76 -18.79 -23.21
N ASP A 306 -18.97 -19.35 -23.08
CA ASP A 306 -20.17 -18.83 -23.74
C ASP A 306 -20.45 -17.38 -23.27
N LEU A 307 -20.38 -17.10 -21.95
CA LEU A 307 -20.53 -15.73 -21.44
C LEU A 307 -19.41 -14.81 -21.91
N LYS A 308 -18.16 -15.28 -21.93
CA LYS A 308 -17.03 -14.50 -22.49
C LYS A 308 -17.30 -14.09 -23.94
N GLN A 309 -17.74 -15.03 -24.78
CA GLN A 309 -18.05 -14.74 -26.18
C GLN A 309 -19.20 -13.74 -26.30
N TYR A 310 -20.24 -13.89 -25.50
CA TYR A 310 -21.35 -12.94 -25.46
C TYR A 310 -20.89 -11.51 -25.12
N LEU A 311 -20.07 -11.35 -24.07
CA LEU A 311 -19.61 -10.04 -23.58
C LEU A 311 -18.57 -9.36 -24.48
N GLU A 312 -17.79 -10.14 -25.23
CA GLU A 312 -16.77 -9.62 -26.16
C GLU A 312 -17.26 -9.51 -27.61
N ASP A 313 -18.48 -9.96 -27.91
CA ASP A 313 -19.12 -9.75 -29.21
C ASP A 313 -19.55 -8.27 -29.35
N PRO A 314 -19.02 -7.54 -30.35
CA PRO A 314 -19.40 -6.16 -30.61
C PRO A 314 -20.91 -5.95 -30.82
N MET A 315 -21.64 -6.96 -31.30
CA MET A 315 -23.09 -6.86 -31.53
C MET A 315 -23.88 -6.76 -30.21
N ASN A 316 -23.35 -7.27 -29.10
CA ASN A 316 -24.02 -7.25 -27.80
C ASN A 316 -23.60 -6.04 -26.94
N PHE A 317 -22.52 -5.35 -27.31
CA PHE A 317 -21.93 -4.30 -26.48
C PHE A 317 -22.91 -3.17 -26.17
N GLU A 318 -23.73 -2.75 -27.13
CA GLU A 318 -24.69 -1.66 -26.94
C GLU A 318 -25.78 -2.03 -25.90
N THR A 319 -26.27 -3.26 -25.93
CA THR A 319 -27.24 -3.78 -24.96
C THR A 319 -26.64 -3.84 -23.55
N VAL A 320 -25.43 -4.39 -23.41
CA VAL A 320 -24.73 -4.46 -22.13
C VAL A 320 -24.39 -3.05 -21.61
N SER A 321 -23.95 -2.16 -22.49
CA SER A 321 -23.69 -0.77 -22.16
C SER A 321 -24.96 -0.05 -21.72
N ALA A 322 -26.12 -0.33 -22.31
CA ALA A 322 -27.38 0.27 -21.89
C ALA A 322 -27.76 -0.18 -20.46
N ALA A 323 -27.52 -1.44 -20.10
CA ALA A 323 -27.72 -1.93 -18.73
C ALA A 323 -26.79 -1.21 -17.73
N PHE A 324 -25.51 -1.06 -18.06
CA PHE A 324 -24.54 -0.35 -17.24
C PHE A 324 -24.91 1.14 -17.05
N ASN A 325 -25.18 1.83 -18.16
CA ASN A 325 -25.34 3.29 -18.21
C ASN A 325 -26.60 3.79 -17.48
N LYS A 326 -27.59 2.92 -17.22
CA LYS A 326 -28.79 3.25 -16.41
C LYS A 326 -28.45 3.64 -14.97
N SER A 327 -27.30 3.20 -14.46
CA SER A 327 -26.90 3.42 -13.07
C SER A 327 -26.47 4.86 -12.76
N SER A 328 -26.03 5.63 -13.77
CA SER A 328 -25.39 6.94 -13.58
C SER A 328 -25.48 7.84 -14.82
N ARG A 329 -25.58 9.15 -14.58
CA ARG A 329 -25.50 10.16 -15.65
C ARG A 329 -24.10 10.32 -16.21
N PHE A 330 -23.05 10.00 -15.44
CA PHE A 330 -21.64 10.16 -15.84
C PHE A 330 -20.97 8.84 -16.20
N GLY A 331 -21.43 7.73 -15.62
CA GLY A 331 -20.89 6.40 -15.88
C GLY A 331 -21.18 5.96 -17.32
N ARG A 332 -20.15 5.83 -18.15
CA ARG A 332 -20.31 5.28 -19.51
C ARG A 332 -19.37 4.12 -19.72
N LEU A 333 -19.94 2.94 -19.99
CA LEU A 333 -19.16 1.76 -20.34
C LEU A 333 -18.37 2.03 -21.63
N GLN A 334 -17.07 1.71 -21.60
CA GLN A 334 -16.14 1.91 -22.71
C GLN A 334 -15.67 0.58 -23.31
N SER A 335 -15.37 -0.40 -22.46
CA SER A 335 -14.93 -1.74 -22.90
C SER A 335 -15.14 -2.80 -21.83
N ILE A 336 -15.16 -4.05 -22.26
CA ILE A 336 -15.18 -5.23 -21.41
C ILE A 336 -14.04 -6.15 -21.85
N LYS A 337 -13.23 -6.63 -20.91
CA LYS A 337 -12.17 -7.61 -21.16
C LYS A 337 -12.29 -8.78 -20.21
N CYS A 338 -12.42 -9.98 -20.75
CA CYS A 338 -12.63 -11.18 -19.96
C CYS A 338 -11.38 -12.06 -19.88
N ALA A 339 -11.12 -12.63 -18.69
CA ALA A 339 -10.14 -13.69 -18.48
C ALA A 339 -10.81 -14.93 -17.86
N ILE A 340 -10.47 -16.12 -18.34
CA ILE A 340 -11.03 -17.40 -17.84
C ILE A 340 -9.97 -18.16 -17.05
N ALA A 341 -10.38 -18.71 -15.91
CA ALA A 341 -9.61 -19.70 -15.16
C ALA A 341 -10.52 -20.89 -14.83
N GLY A 342 -10.40 -21.97 -15.62
CA GLY A 342 -11.28 -23.12 -15.51
C GLY A 342 -12.74 -22.74 -15.78
N LYS A 343 -13.61 -22.93 -14.78
CA LYS A 343 -15.04 -22.60 -14.84
C LYS A 343 -15.39 -21.21 -14.26
N ASN A 344 -14.38 -20.41 -13.93
CA ASN A 344 -14.53 -19.05 -13.43
C ASN A 344 -14.19 -18.04 -14.54
N LEU A 345 -14.93 -16.94 -14.59
CA LEU A 345 -14.75 -15.84 -15.52
C LEU A 345 -14.53 -14.53 -14.74
N TYR A 346 -13.46 -13.82 -15.06
CA TYR A 346 -13.12 -12.50 -14.52
C TYR A 346 -13.42 -11.45 -15.59
N VAL A 347 -14.39 -10.59 -15.34
CA VAL A 347 -14.94 -9.68 -16.36
C VAL A 347 -14.52 -8.25 -16.05
N ARG A 348 -13.47 -7.73 -16.67
CA ARG A 348 -12.98 -6.37 -16.42
C ARG A 348 -13.75 -5.35 -17.23
N PHE A 349 -14.67 -4.63 -16.59
CA PHE A 349 -15.37 -3.48 -17.15
C PHE A 349 -14.49 -2.23 -17.04
N SER A 350 -14.42 -1.44 -18.10
CA SER A 350 -13.78 -0.12 -18.11
C SER A 350 -14.82 0.93 -18.51
N CYS A 351 -14.86 2.04 -17.79
CA CYS A 351 -15.87 3.08 -18.00
C CYS A 351 -15.37 4.47 -17.60
N SER A 352 -15.92 5.51 -18.23
CA SER A 352 -15.71 6.88 -17.79
C SER A 352 -16.58 7.20 -16.56
N THR A 353 -16.12 8.14 -15.74
CA THR A 353 -16.72 8.44 -14.43
C THR A 353 -16.94 9.93 -14.18
N GLY A 354 -16.81 10.75 -15.23
CA GLY A 354 -16.76 12.21 -15.10
C GLY A 354 -15.59 12.64 -14.22
N ASP A 355 -15.84 13.58 -13.31
CA ASP A 355 -14.82 14.11 -12.40
C ASP A 355 -14.65 13.30 -11.10
N ALA A 356 -15.47 12.27 -10.89
CA ALA A 356 -15.26 11.35 -9.78
C ALA A 356 -14.15 10.34 -10.14
N MET A 357 -13.39 9.90 -9.13
CA MET A 357 -12.53 8.72 -9.28
C MET A 357 -13.38 7.49 -9.65
N GLY A 358 -14.57 7.39 -9.03
CA GLY A 358 -15.71 6.68 -9.63
C GLY A 358 -15.92 5.24 -9.17
N MET A 359 -15.16 4.72 -8.21
CA MET A 359 -15.27 3.33 -7.76
C MET A 359 -16.68 2.88 -7.35
N ASN A 360 -17.42 3.70 -6.62
CA ASN A 360 -18.81 3.39 -6.25
C ASN A 360 -19.73 3.39 -7.48
N MET A 361 -19.54 4.35 -8.38
CA MET A 361 -20.30 4.48 -9.62
C MET A 361 -20.09 3.27 -10.54
N VAL A 362 -18.84 2.85 -10.73
CA VAL A 362 -18.51 1.67 -11.55
C VAL A 362 -19.10 0.41 -10.93
N SER A 363 -18.98 0.24 -9.61
CA SER A 363 -19.48 -0.97 -8.93
C SER A 363 -20.99 -1.12 -9.07
N LYS A 364 -21.74 -0.02 -8.94
CA LYS A 364 -23.19 0.00 -9.20
C LYS A 364 -23.53 -0.32 -10.65
N GLY A 365 -22.81 0.25 -11.62
CA GLY A 365 -23.02 -0.03 -13.04
C GLY A 365 -22.76 -1.49 -13.39
N VAL A 366 -21.72 -2.08 -12.82
CA VAL A 366 -21.43 -3.52 -12.99
C VAL A 366 -22.51 -4.38 -12.35
N GLN A 367 -23.00 -4.04 -11.15
CA GLN A 367 -24.09 -4.80 -10.53
C GLN A 367 -25.32 -4.86 -11.43
N ASN A 368 -25.73 -3.72 -12.01
CA ASN A 368 -26.82 -3.68 -12.97
C ASN A 368 -26.59 -4.58 -14.20
N VAL A 369 -25.35 -4.70 -14.68
CA VAL A 369 -25.01 -5.60 -15.79
C VAL A 369 -25.13 -7.05 -15.34
N LEU A 370 -24.64 -7.41 -14.15
CA LEU A 370 -24.76 -8.76 -13.62
C LEU A 370 -26.23 -9.17 -13.43
N ASP A 371 -27.07 -8.28 -12.89
CA ASP A 371 -28.50 -8.51 -12.74
C ASP A 371 -29.20 -8.70 -14.10
N PHE A 372 -28.79 -7.92 -15.12
CA PHE A 372 -29.27 -8.06 -16.49
C PHE A 372 -28.88 -9.41 -17.10
N LEU A 373 -27.62 -9.84 -16.91
CA LEU A 373 -27.12 -11.10 -17.44
C LEU A 373 -27.78 -12.33 -16.80
N GLN A 374 -28.27 -12.22 -15.56
CA GLN A 374 -28.90 -13.34 -14.85
C GLN A 374 -30.14 -13.90 -15.57
N HIS A 375 -30.79 -13.12 -16.44
CA HIS A 375 -31.93 -13.58 -17.24
C HIS A 375 -31.50 -14.62 -18.29
N ASP A 376 -30.45 -14.33 -19.06
CA ASP A 376 -29.97 -15.20 -20.16
C ASP A 376 -28.93 -16.23 -19.69
N PHE A 377 -28.31 -15.98 -18.54
CA PHE A 377 -27.34 -16.85 -17.88
C PHE A 377 -27.81 -17.16 -16.44
N PRO A 378 -28.95 -17.84 -16.24
CA PRO A 378 -29.49 -18.12 -14.91
C PRO A 378 -28.61 -19.10 -14.11
N ASP A 379 -27.72 -19.83 -14.79
CA ASP A 379 -26.73 -20.72 -14.20
C ASP A 379 -25.42 -20.00 -13.78
N MET A 380 -25.35 -18.68 -13.94
CA MET A 380 -24.23 -17.85 -13.50
C MET A 380 -24.28 -17.67 -11.97
N ASP A 381 -23.21 -18.06 -11.31
CA ASP A 381 -22.96 -17.86 -9.88
C ASP A 381 -22.03 -16.64 -9.70
N VAL A 382 -22.56 -15.54 -9.17
CA VAL A 382 -21.78 -14.31 -8.92
C VAL A 382 -21.05 -14.43 -7.58
N LEU A 383 -19.79 -14.83 -7.63
CA LEU A 383 -18.96 -15.02 -6.43
C LEU A 383 -18.56 -13.70 -5.77
N GLY A 384 -18.46 -12.63 -6.55
CA GLY A 384 -18.16 -11.31 -5.99
C GLY A 384 -17.97 -10.22 -7.04
N ILE A 385 -18.35 -9.00 -6.67
CA ILE A 385 -18.25 -7.81 -7.53
C ILE A 385 -16.80 -7.40 -7.84
N SER A 386 -15.85 -7.84 -7.01
CA SER A 386 -14.42 -7.56 -7.14
C SER A 386 -13.60 -8.85 -7.02
N GLY A 387 -13.36 -9.51 -8.14
CA GLY A 387 -12.50 -10.69 -8.27
C GLY A 387 -11.01 -10.38 -8.38
N ASN A 388 -10.55 -9.25 -7.82
CA ASN A 388 -9.18 -8.75 -7.90
C ASN A 388 -8.58 -8.53 -9.29
N TYR A 389 -9.36 -8.66 -10.38
CA TYR A 389 -8.91 -8.40 -11.75
C TYR A 389 -9.12 -6.92 -12.19
N CYS A 390 -9.50 -6.03 -11.27
CA CYS A 390 -9.68 -4.61 -11.55
C CYS A 390 -8.35 -3.96 -12.00
N SER A 391 -7.22 -4.11 -11.30
CA SER A 391 -7.04 -4.43 -9.86
C SER A 391 -7.09 -3.13 -9.06
N ASP A 392 -7.43 -3.15 -7.77
CA ASP A 392 -7.59 -1.93 -6.96
C ASP A 392 -6.81 -2.03 -5.66
N LYS A 393 -5.89 -1.10 -5.40
CA LYS A 393 -4.98 -1.05 -4.23
C LYS A 393 -4.06 -2.27 -4.14
N LYS A 394 -3.72 -2.90 -5.28
CA LYS A 394 -2.79 -4.03 -5.34
C LYS A 394 -1.87 -3.91 -6.57
N PRO A 395 -0.57 -4.21 -6.44
CA PRO A 395 0.33 -4.19 -7.59
C PRO A 395 -0.10 -5.27 -8.59
N ALA A 396 -0.47 -4.85 -9.81
CA ALA A 396 -1.01 -5.75 -10.82
C ALA A 396 -0.59 -5.37 -12.25
N ALA A 397 -0.10 -6.35 -13.00
CA ALA A 397 0.38 -6.15 -14.37
C ALA A 397 -0.72 -5.69 -15.32
N VAL A 398 -1.98 -6.09 -15.07
CA VAL A 398 -3.12 -5.64 -15.87
C VAL A 398 -3.27 -4.13 -15.84
N ASN A 399 -2.99 -3.46 -14.71
CA ASN A 399 -3.07 -2.01 -14.61
C ASN A 399 -1.88 -1.32 -15.30
N TRP A 400 -0.70 -1.94 -15.27
CA TRP A 400 0.48 -1.48 -16.01
C TRP A 400 0.27 -1.54 -17.53
N ILE A 401 -0.27 -2.66 -18.02
CA ILE A 401 -0.40 -2.96 -19.46
C ILE A 401 -1.63 -2.29 -20.06
N GLU A 402 -2.79 -2.42 -19.40
CA GLU A 402 -4.07 -1.96 -19.94
C GLU A 402 -4.46 -0.56 -19.45
N GLY A 403 -3.77 -0.05 -18.43
CA GLY A 403 -4.15 1.17 -17.73
C GLY A 403 -5.33 0.98 -16.77
N ARG A 404 -5.54 1.97 -15.91
CA ARG A 404 -6.68 2.09 -14.98
C ARG A 404 -6.81 3.53 -14.49
N GLY A 405 -8.01 4.11 -14.52
CA GLY A 405 -8.15 5.54 -14.28
C GLY A 405 -7.57 6.32 -15.46
N LYS A 406 -6.56 7.17 -15.22
CA LYS A 406 -6.01 8.07 -16.22
C LYS A 406 -4.59 7.65 -16.62
N SER A 407 -4.37 7.39 -17.90
CA SER A 407 -3.04 7.12 -18.45
C SER A 407 -2.45 8.40 -19.00
N VAL A 408 -1.33 8.86 -18.44
CA VAL A 408 -0.71 10.16 -18.77
C VAL A 408 0.75 9.97 -19.14
N VAL A 409 1.19 10.68 -20.19
CA VAL A 409 2.60 10.92 -20.49
C VAL A 409 2.89 12.39 -20.25
N CYS A 410 3.99 12.70 -19.59
CA CYS A 410 4.47 14.06 -19.39
C CYS A 410 5.96 14.14 -19.74
N GLU A 411 6.34 15.15 -20.52
CA GLU A 411 7.71 15.30 -21.01
C GLU A 411 8.20 16.75 -20.96
N ALA A 412 9.52 16.92 -20.92
CA ALA A 412 10.18 18.21 -21.02
C ALA A 412 11.55 18.06 -21.68
N ILE A 413 12.00 19.14 -22.32
CA ILE A 413 13.40 19.30 -22.74
C ILE A 413 14.06 20.22 -21.72
N ILE A 414 15.16 19.76 -21.10
CA ILE A 414 15.93 20.52 -20.12
C ILE A 414 17.26 20.96 -20.75
N LYS A 415 17.46 22.28 -20.81
CA LYS A 415 18.66 22.85 -21.42
C LYS A 415 19.92 22.45 -20.65
N GLY A 416 21.00 22.16 -21.37
CA GLY A 416 22.26 21.70 -20.76
C GLY A 416 22.82 22.65 -19.71
N ASP A 417 22.66 23.96 -19.91
CA ASP A 417 23.10 24.95 -18.92
C ASP A 417 22.23 24.95 -17.65
N VAL A 418 20.93 24.66 -17.77
CA VAL A 418 20.02 24.44 -16.64
C VAL A 418 20.38 23.14 -15.90
N VAL A 419 20.70 22.05 -16.61
CA VAL A 419 21.19 20.81 -15.98
C VAL A 419 22.43 21.10 -15.13
N ARG A 420 23.40 21.84 -15.66
CA ARG A 420 24.62 22.20 -14.90
C ARG A 420 24.35 23.18 -13.76
N LYS A 421 23.64 24.27 -14.02
CA LYS A 421 23.48 25.38 -13.06
C LYS A 421 22.43 25.10 -11.99
N VAL A 422 21.33 24.44 -12.34
CA VAL A 422 20.21 24.18 -11.41
C VAL A 422 20.30 22.77 -10.85
N LEU A 423 20.46 21.77 -11.72
CA LEU A 423 20.47 20.36 -11.35
C LEU A 423 21.84 19.86 -10.85
N LYS A 424 22.89 20.67 -11.05
CA LYS A 424 24.24 20.44 -10.53
C LYS A 424 24.84 19.09 -10.96
N THR A 425 24.50 18.67 -12.18
CA THR A 425 25.02 17.46 -12.84
C THR A 425 25.23 17.73 -14.34
N ASN A 426 25.40 16.69 -15.15
CA ASN A 426 25.49 16.75 -16.61
C ASN A 426 24.50 15.73 -17.26
N VAL A 427 24.21 15.92 -18.55
CA VAL A 427 23.23 15.11 -19.30
C VAL A 427 23.65 13.64 -19.37
N ALA A 428 24.91 13.37 -19.73
CA ALA A 428 25.40 12.00 -19.89
C ALA A 428 25.25 11.17 -18.61
N SER A 429 25.60 11.74 -17.46
CA SER A 429 25.46 11.07 -16.17
C SER A 429 23.99 10.83 -15.77
N LEU A 430 23.05 11.69 -16.18
CA LEU A 430 21.63 11.47 -15.94
C LEU A 430 21.08 10.33 -16.78
N VAL A 431 21.42 10.29 -18.07
CA VAL A 431 21.01 9.23 -19.00
C VAL A 431 21.56 7.88 -18.54
N GLU A 432 22.86 7.82 -18.22
CA GLU A 432 23.50 6.60 -17.71
C GLU A 432 22.86 6.13 -16.40
N LEU A 433 22.66 7.05 -15.44
CA LEU A 433 22.03 6.70 -14.17
C LEU A 433 20.59 6.22 -14.38
N ASN A 434 19.80 6.83 -15.27
CA ASN A 434 18.44 6.37 -15.55
C ASN A 434 18.43 4.95 -16.12
N MET A 435 19.30 4.67 -17.08
CA MET A 435 19.49 3.33 -17.65
C MET A 435 19.87 2.29 -16.61
N LEU A 436 20.82 2.60 -15.73
CA LEU A 436 21.33 1.65 -14.74
C LEU A 436 20.42 1.49 -13.52
N LYS A 437 19.79 2.58 -13.05
CA LYS A 437 18.93 2.57 -11.86
C LYS A 437 17.48 2.23 -12.21
N ASN A 438 16.81 3.10 -12.97
CA ASN A 438 15.37 3.04 -13.15
C ASN A 438 14.96 1.93 -14.11
N LEU A 439 15.82 1.56 -15.06
CA LEU A 439 15.56 0.44 -15.97
C LEU A 439 16.23 -0.84 -15.49
N THR A 440 17.57 -0.90 -15.55
CA THR A 440 18.32 -2.13 -15.24
C THR A 440 18.13 -2.55 -13.78
N GLY A 441 18.28 -1.64 -12.82
CA GLY A 441 18.08 -1.92 -11.40
C GLY A 441 16.67 -2.41 -11.09
N SER A 442 15.64 -1.75 -11.63
CA SER A 442 14.24 -2.19 -11.49
C SER A 442 13.98 -3.55 -12.15
N ALA A 443 14.59 -3.82 -13.30
CA ALA A 443 14.51 -5.13 -13.95
C ALA A 443 15.16 -6.24 -13.10
N MET A 444 16.34 -5.98 -12.55
CA MET A 444 17.02 -6.90 -11.63
C MET A 444 16.21 -7.17 -10.35
N ALA A 445 15.44 -6.17 -9.89
CA ALA A 445 14.56 -6.29 -8.74
C ALA A 445 13.23 -6.99 -9.04
N GLY A 446 12.92 -7.29 -10.31
CA GLY A 446 11.60 -7.81 -10.71
C GLY A 446 10.47 -6.81 -10.44
N ALA A 447 10.75 -5.51 -10.52
CA ALA A 447 9.78 -4.47 -10.20
C ALA A 447 8.60 -4.46 -11.19
N LEU A 448 7.38 -4.38 -10.66
CA LEU A 448 6.16 -4.27 -11.45
C LEU A 448 5.72 -2.80 -11.52
N GLY A 449 5.83 -2.18 -12.70
CA GLY A 449 5.48 -0.77 -12.92
C GLY A 449 6.39 0.25 -12.22
N GLY A 450 7.42 -0.19 -11.50
CA GLY A 450 8.34 0.63 -10.72
C GLY A 450 9.63 1.00 -11.45
N PHE A 451 9.55 1.52 -12.68
CA PHE A 451 10.70 1.92 -13.50
C PHE A 451 11.03 3.41 -13.34
N ASN A 452 11.06 3.87 -12.09
CA ASN A 452 11.19 5.29 -11.71
C ASN A 452 12.02 5.44 -10.41
N ALA A 453 12.30 6.69 -10.02
CA ALA A 453 13.06 6.97 -8.82
C ALA A 453 12.21 7.05 -7.55
N HIS A 454 11.16 7.88 -7.55
CA HIS A 454 10.30 8.13 -6.40
C HIS A 454 8.91 8.68 -6.78
N ALA A 455 8.30 8.20 -7.86
CA ALA A 455 6.96 8.65 -8.27
C ALA A 455 5.93 8.53 -7.11
N SER A 456 6.04 7.46 -6.33
CA SER A 456 5.22 7.21 -5.12
C SER A 456 5.27 8.35 -4.09
N ASN A 457 6.42 8.99 -3.87
CA ASN A 457 6.54 10.10 -2.92
C ASN A 457 5.70 11.31 -3.37
N ILE A 458 5.77 11.62 -4.67
CA ILE A 458 5.07 12.76 -5.25
C ILE A 458 3.56 12.49 -5.31
N VAL A 459 3.17 11.31 -5.79
CA VAL A 459 1.76 10.89 -5.87
C VAL A 459 1.13 10.95 -4.48
N SER A 460 1.75 10.34 -3.46
CA SER A 460 1.24 10.35 -2.09
C SER A 460 1.07 11.77 -1.54
N ALA A 461 2.07 12.63 -1.75
CA ALA A 461 2.02 13.99 -1.22
C ALA A 461 0.91 14.83 -1.87
N VAL A 462 0.72 14.71 -3.18
CA VAL A 462 -0.38 15.38 -3.88
C VAL A 462 -1.73 14.77 -3.49
N TYR A 463 -1.81 13.44 -3.34
CA TYR A 463 -3.05 12.73 -3.01
C TYR A 463 -3.59 13.13 -1.64
N ILE A 464 -2.73 13.14 -0.62
CA ILE A 464 -3.12 13.55 0.73
C ILE A 464 -3.55 15.03 0.73
N ALA A 465 -2.81 15.91 0.03
CA ALA A 465 -3.15 17.33 -0.05
C ALA A 465 -4.48 17.58 -0.74
N THR A 466 -4.84 16.77 -1.74
CA THR A 466 -6.02 16.99 -2.60
C THR A 466 -7.19 16.04 -2.30
N GLY A 467 -7.12 15.27 -1.22
CA GLY A 467 -8.23 14.42 -0.75
C GLY A 467 -8.51 13.19 -1.62
N GLN A 468 -7.48 12.69 -2.30
CA GLN A 468 -7.53 11.42 -3.02
C GLN A 468 -7.38 10.26 -2.03
N ASP A 469 -7.56 9.02 -2.51
CA ASP A 469 -7.37 7.82 -1.70
C ASP A 469 -5.87 7.44 -1.65
N PRO A 470 -5.18 7.58 -0.50
CA PRO A 470 -3.74 7.32 -0.42
C PRO A 470 -3.37 5.85 -0.68
N ALA A 471 -4.30 4.91 -0.49
CA ALA A 471 -4.04 3.49 -0.76
C ALA A 471 -3.92 3.20 -2.27
N GLN A 472 -4.51 4.07 -3.13
CA GLN A 472 -4.39 3.96 -4.58
C GLN A 472 -3.00 4.36 -5.10
N ASN A 473 -2.14 4.93 -4.24
CA ASN A 473 -0.73 5.18 -4.58
C ASN A 473 -0.01 3.93 -5.10
N ILE A 474 -0.41 2.72 -4.67
CA ILE A 474 0.17 1.45 -5.12
C ILE A 474 0.21 1.36 -6.65
N GLU A 475 -0.89 1.71 -7.32
CA GLU A 475 -1.03 1.59 -8.77
C GLU A 475 -0.87 2.94 -9.46
N SER A 476 -1.31 4.01 -8.81
CA SER A 476 -1.17 5.39 -9.30
C SER A 476 0.27 5.86 -9.38
N SER A 477 1.20 5.22 -8.67
CA SER A 477 2.64 5.46 -8.76
C SER A 477 3.37 4.59 -9.79
N HIS A 478 2.66 3.71 -10.51
CA HIS A 478 3.22 3.04 -11.66
C HIS A 478 3.73 4.09 -12.65
N CYS A 479 5.04 4.05 -12.90
CA CYS A 479 5.72 5.05 -13.69
C CYS A 479 6.97 4.45 -14.33
N ILE A 480 7.17 4.73 -15.61
CA ILE A 480 8.46 4.59 -16.29
C ILE A 480 9.02 5.97 -16.61
N THR A 481 10.24 6.20 -16.16
CA THR A 481 11.00 7.43 -16.41
C THR A 481 12.03 7.17 -17.50
N MET A 482 11.96 7.94 -18.58
CA MET A 482 12.92 7.87 -19.69
C MET A 482 13.73 9.17 -19.75
N MET A 483 15.01 9.04 -20.05
CA MET A 483 15.96 10.15 -20.17
C MET A 483 16.84 9.91 -21.39
N GLU A 484 16.86 10.86 -22.31
CA GLU A 484 17.59 10.77 -23.57
C GLU A 484 18.41 12.03 -23.80
N ALA A 485 19.64 11.84 -24.29
CA ALA A 485 20.49 12.93 -24.72
C ALA A 485 20.05 13.39 -26.12
N ILE A 486 19.75 14.67 -26.26
CA ILE A 486 19.35 15.27 -27.55
C ILE A 486 20.27 16.44 -27.91
N ASN A 487 20.13 16.98 -29.12
CA ASN A 487 20.94 18.10 -29.62
C ASN A 487 22.45 17.83 -29.42
N ASP A 488 22.94 16.70 -29.95
CA ASP A 488 24.33 16.24 -29.81
C ASP A 488 24.78 16.10 -28.34
N GLY A 489 23.85 15.73 -27.47
CA GLY A 489 24.07 15.53 -26.03
C GLY A 489 24.18 16.81 -25.21
N GLN A 490 23.83 17.96 -25.79
CA GLN A 490 23.79 19.22 -25.06
C GLN A 490 22.60 19.31 -24.12
N ASP A 491 21.44 18.80 -24.53
CA ASP A 491 20.18 18.92 -23.79
C ASP A 491 19.65 17.54 -23.41
N LEU A 492 18.77 17.53 -22.41
CA LEU A 492 18.14 16.33 -21.89
C LEU A 492 16.66 16.33 -22.29
N HIS A 493 16.21 15.33 -23.04
CA HIS A 493 14.80 14.96 -23.05
C HIS A 493 14.52 14.07 -21.83
N VAL A 494 13.44 14.38 -21.11
CA VAL A 494 12.99 13.56 -19.99
C VAL A 494 11.48 13.39 -20.08
N SER A 495 11.01 12.17 -19.84
CA SER A 495 9.59 11.86 -19.79
C SER A 495 9.23 10.89 -18.67
N VAL A 496 7.99 10.98 -18.22
CA VAL A 496 7.35 10.02 -17.33
C VAL A 496 6.07 9.52 -17.98
N THR A 497 5.85 8.20 -17.94
CA THR A 497 4.61 7.57 -18.40
C THR A 497 3.96 6.84 -17.24
N MET A 498 2.76 7.28 -16.89
CA MET A 498 1.99 6.80 -15.74
C MET A 498 0.66 6.23 -16.23
N PRO A 499 0.54 4.91 -16.42
CA PRO A 499 -0.62 4.32 -17.10
C PRO A 499 -1.86 4.21 -16.22
N SER A 500 -1.74 4.37 -14.90
CA SER A 500 -2.79 4.01 -13.95
C SER A 500 -3.09 5.04 -12.85
N ILE A 501 -3.13 6.34 -13.17
CA ILE A 501 -3.41 7.40 -12.18
C ILE A 501 -4.91 7.41 -11.82
N GLU A 502 -5.24 7.12 -10.56
CA GLU A 502 -6.60 7.08 -10.03
C GLU A 502 -6.92 8.35 -9.25
N VAL A 503 -7.46 9.36 -9.94
CA VAL A 503 -7.84 10.62 -9.31
C VAL A 503 -9.26 11.04 -9.64
N GLY A 504 -9.83 11.83 -8.72
CA GLY A 504 -11.09 12.53 -8.87
C GLY A 504 -11.07 13.88 -8.15
N THR A 505 -11.97 14.76 -8.52
CA THR A 505 -12.14 16.10 -7.93
C THR A 505 -13.52 16.25 -7.26
N VAL A 506 -14.29 15.17 -7.23
CA VAL A 506 -15.59 15.02 -6.57
C VAL A 506 -15.65 13.70 -5.83
N GLY A 507 -16.20 13.74 -4.60
CA GLY A 507 -16.46 12.59 -3.74
C GLY A 507 -15.26 12.17 -2.89
N GLY A 508 -15.53 11.36 -1.86
CA GLY A 508 -14.50 10.96 -0.89
C GLY A 508 -13.90 12.17 -0.16
N GLY A 509 -12.59 12.17 0.05
CA GLY A 509 -11.89 13.22 0.78
C GLY A 509 -11.83 14.59 0.10
N THR A 510 -12.21 14.70 -1.18
CA THR A 510 -12.09 15.96 -1.96
C THR A 510 -13.00 17.08 -1.47
N GLN A 511 -14.03 16.72 -0.70
CA GLN A 511 -15.02 17.66 -0.15
C GLN A 511 -14.57 18.30 1.17
N LEU A 512 -13.59 17.69 1.86
CA LEU A 512 -13.08 18.22 3.13
C LEU A 512 -12.43 19.58 2.90
N ALA A 513 -12.63 20.52 3.82
CA ALA A 513 -12.30 21.93 3.61
C ALA A 513 -10.85 22.17 3.17
N SER A 514 -9.88 21.53 3.85
CA SER A 514 -8.45 21.68 3.54
C SER A 514 -8.07 21.10 2.17
N GLN A 515 -8.57 19.91 1.86
CA GLN A 515 -8.34 19.22 0.59
C GLN A 515 -9.00 19.98 -0.58
N SER A 516 -10.20 20.48 -0.35
CA SER A 516 -10.95 21.30 -1.28
C SER A 516 -10.25 22.62 -1.58
N ALA A 517 -9.60 23.24 -0.58
CA ALA A 517 -8.77 24.42 -0.79
C ALA A 517 -7.56 24.13 -1.69
N CYS A 518 -6.92 22.98 -1.52
CA CYS A 518 -5.80 22.54 -2.37
C CYS A 518 -6.24 22.26 -3.81
N LEU A 519 -7.40 21.64 -4.01
CA LEU A 519 -8.00 21.49 -5.34
C LEU A 519 -8.37 22.83 -5.98
N ASN A 520 -8.82 23.80 -5.18
CA ASN A 520 -9.11 25.16 -5.64
C ASN A 520 -7.83 25.89 -6.09
N LEU A 521 -6.72 25.72 -5.37
CA LEU A 521 -5.41 26.28 -5.76
C LEU A 521 -4.98 25.77 -7.14
N LEU A 522 -5.28 24.51 -7.45
CA LEU A 522 -5.02 23.89 -8.74
C LEU A 522 -6.06 24.25 -9.82
N GLY A 523 -7.14 24.96 -9.47
CA GLY A 523 -8.22 25.30 -10.39
C GLY A 523 -9.13 24.13 -10.81
N VAL A 524 -9.08 23.00 -10.09
CA VAL A 524 -9.78 21.75 -10.48
C VAL A 524 -10.81 21.29 -9.45
N LYS A 525 -11.22 22.13 -8.50
CA LYS A 525 -12.21 21.75 -7.48
C LYS A 525 -13.57 21.42 -8.13
N GLY A 526 -14.13 20.26 -7.77
CA GLY A 526 -15.49 19.90 -8.11
C GLY A 526 -15.66 19.37 -9.54
N ALA A 527 -16.91 19.19 -9.94
CA ALA A 527 -17.28 18.76 -11.28
C ALA A 527 -17.20 19.92 -12.28
N ASP A 528 -16.67 19.65 -13.46
CA ASP A 528 -16.82 20.56 -14.59
C ASP A 528 -18.20 20.34 -15.23
N LYS A 529 -18.98 21.43 -15.32
CA LYS A 529 -20.34 21.41 -15.83
C LYS A 529 -20.41 21.36 -17.35
N GLU A 530 -19.41 21.91 -18.04
CA GLU A 530 -19.38 22.01 -19.49
C GLU A 530 -18.69 20.78 -20.10
N SER A 531 -17.62 20.30 -19.46
CA SER A 531 -16.81 19.18 -19.93
C SER A 531 -16.55 18.16 -18.82
N PRO A 532 -17.54 17.31 -18.47
CA PRO A 532 -17.39 16.32 -17.40
C PRO A 532 -16.09 15.51 -17.49
N GLY A 533 -15.36 15.47 -16.37
CA GLY A 533 -14.06 14.82 -16.25
C GLY A 533 -12.86 15.70 -16.59
N SER A 534 -13.03 16.93 -17.07
CA SER A 534 -11.91 17.82 -17.43
C SER A 534 -11.03 18.13 -16.22
N ASN A 535 -11.64 18.40 -15.06
CA ASN A 535 -10.94 18.72 -13.81
C ASN A 535 -10.13 17.52 -13.34
N ALA A 536 -10.73 16.32 -13.33
CA ALA A 536 -10.01 15.11 -12.95
C ALA A 536 -8.88 14.78 -13.96
N ARG A 537 -9.10 15.00 -15.26
CA ARG A 537 -8.05 14.84 -16.28
C ARG A 537 -6.92 15.84 -16.10
N LEU A 538 -7.21 17.10 -15.76
CA LEU A 538 -6.20 18.11 -15.45
C LEU A 538 -5.43 17.74 -14.19
N LEU A 539 -6.09 17.29 -13.12
CA LEU A 539 -5.43 16.82 -11.90
C LEU A 539 -4.44 15.68 -12.18
N ALA A 540 -4.78 14.70 -13.02
CA ALA A 540 -3.85 13.63 -13.39
C ALA A 540 -2.62 14.14 -14.16
N ARG A 541 -2.80 15.17 -15.01
CA ARG A 541 -1.68 15.82 -15.70
C ARG A 541 -0.79 16.59 -14.73
N VAL A 542 -1.37 17.26 -13.74
CA VAL A 542 -0.63 17.91 -12.65
C VAL A 542 0.18 16.90 -11.86
N VAL A 543 -0.41 15.76 -11.50
CA VAL A 543 0.29 14.66 -10.81
C VAL A 543 1.48 14.18 -11.64
N ALA A 544 1.29 13.88 -12.93
CA ALA A 544 2.36 13.44 -13.81
C ALA A 544 3.46 14.51 -13.99
N GLY A 545 3.10 15.78 -14.12
CA GLY A 545 4.05 16.89 -14.20
C GLY A 545 4.84 17.12 -12.90
N ALA A 546 4.19 16.96 -11.74
CA ALA A 546 4.87 16.99 -10.45
C ALA A 546 5.83 15.80 -10.30
N VAL A 547 5.43 14.61 -10.76
CA VAL A 547 6.30 13.42 -10.79
C VAL A 547 7.50 13.66 -11.68
N LEU A 548 7.32 14.19 -12.90
CA LEU A 548 8.42 14.57 -13.80
C LEU A 548 9.42 15.51 -13.12
N ALA A 549 8.93 16.55 -12.43
CA ALA A 549 9.76 17.48 -11.68
C ALA A 549 10.52 16.78 -10.53
N GLY A 550 9.83 15.94 -9.77
CA GLY A 550 10.41 15.15 -8.69
C GLY A 550 11.51 14.21 -9.21
N GLU A 551 11.24 13.45 -10.25
CA GLU A 551 12.17 12.50 -10.89
C GLU A 551 13.44 13.21 -11.35
N LEU A 552 13.29 14.32 -12.08
CA LEU A 552 14.40 15.12 -12.58
C LEU A 552 15.33 15.58 -11.45
N SER A 553 14.74 16.09 -10.36
CA SER A 553 15.50 16.62 -9.24
C SER A 553 16.21 15.53 -8.43
N LEU A 554 15.52 14.42 -8.13
CA LEU A 554 16.09 13.32 -7.36
C LEU A 554 17.20 12.60 -8.14
N MET A 555 16.96 12.28 -9.40
CA MET A 555 17.98 11.65 -10.27
C MET A 555 19.23 12.53 -10.36
N SER A 556 19.06 13.84 -10.43
CA SER A 556 20.17 14.80 -10.42
C SER A 556 20.93 14.81 -9.10
N ALA A 557 20.22 14.75 -7.96
CA ALA A 557 20.86 14.69 -6.65
C ALA A 557 21.64 13.38 -6.43
N ILE A 558 21.14 12.25 -6.95
CA ILE A 558 21.84 10.95 -6.91
C ILE A 558 23.08 11.01 -7.80
N SER A 559 22.92 11.47 -9.05
CA SER A 559 24.01 11.61 -10.02
C SER A 559 25.15 12.50 -9.50
N ALA A 560 24.84 13.56 -8.76
CA ALA A 560 25.82 14.46 -8.15
C ALA A 560 26.36 14.00 -6.77
N GLY A 561 25.91 12.85 -6.24
CA GLY A 561 26.29 12.37 -4.90
C GLY A 561 25.81 13.27 -3.75
N GLN A 562 24.73 14.02 -3.94
CA GLN A 562 24.23 15.04 -3.00
C GLN A 562 23.09 14.53 -2.10
N LEU A 563 22.54 13.35 -2.36
CA LEU A 563 21.35 12.83 -1.68
C LEU A 563 21.50 12.86 -0.14
N VAL A 564 22.56 12.23 0.38
CA VAL A 564 22.79 12.13 1.84
C VAL A 564 22.94 13.50 2.49
N LYS A 565 23.71 14.41 1.87
CA LYS A 565 23.94 15.77 2.41
C LYS A 565 22.64 16.57 2.49
N SER A 566 21.77 16.46 1.49
CA SER A 566 20.47 17.12 1.49
C SER A 566 19.54 16.57 2.56
N HIS A 567 19.41 15.23 2.67
CA HIS A 567 18.59 14.62 3.72
C HIS A 567 19.10 14.97 5.13
N MET A 568 20.41 15.00 5.36
CA MET A 568 20.96 15.39 6.67
C MET A 568 20.64 16.85 7.03
N LYS A 569 20.55 17.75 6.04
CA LYS A 569 20.28 19.17 6.28
C LYS A 569 18.80 19.48 6.57
N TYR A 570 17.87 18.79 5.91
CA TYR A 570 16.44 19.14 5.98
C TYR A 570 15.56 18.06 6.62
N ASN A 571 16.02 16.82 6.73
CA ASN A 571 15.26 15.71 7.29
C ASN A 571 15.75 15.29 8.70
N ARG A 572 16.79 15.93 9.22
CA ARG A 572 17.18 15.87 10.63
C ARG A 572 17.17 17.27 11.22
N SER A 573 16.54 17.44 12.37
CA SER A 573 16.58 18.70 13.08
C SER A 573 18.03 18.96 13.54
N ASN A 574 18.62 20.10 13.19
CA ASN A 574 19.88 20.54 13.83
C ASN A 574 19.71 20.79 15.34
N LYS A 575 18.46 20.75 15.86
CA LYS A 575 18.17 20.87 17.30
C LYS A 575 18.57 19.62 18.08
N ASP A 576 18.52 18.43 17.47
CA ASP A 576 18.93 17.19 18.15
C ASP A 576 20.45 17.03 18.19
N ALA A 577 21.17 17.55 17.19
CA ALA A 577 22.64 17.54 17.17
C ALA A 577 23.27 18.50 18.20
N ALA A 578 22.61 19.63 18.49
CA ALA A 578 23.10 20.62 19.47
C ALA A 578 22.91 20.18 20.93
N LYS A 579 22.05 19.19 21.21
CA LYS A 579 21.83 18.61 22.55
C LYS A 579 22.69 17.38 22.84
N ALA A 580 23.41 16.85 21.86
CA ALA A 580 24.20 15.62 21.96
C ALA A 580 25.72 15.85 21.89
N SER A 581 26.20 17.05 22.21
CA SER A 581 27.62 17.30 22.45
C SER A 581 27.85 17.40 23.96
N PRO A 582 28.78 16.61 24.54
CA PRO A 582 29.04 16.58 25.98
C PRO A 582 29.58 17.90 26.53
#